data_AF-A0A975GYW2-F1
#
_entry.id   AF-A0A975GYW2-F1
#
_cell.length_a   1.000
_cell.length_b   1.000
_cell.length_c   1.000
_cell.angle_alpha   90.00
_cell.angle_beta   90.00
_cell.angle_gamma   90.00
#
_symmetry.space_group_name_H-M   'P 1'
#
loop_
_entity.id
_entity.type
_entity.pdbx_description
1 polymer ?
#
loop_
_entity_poly.entity_id
_entity_poly.type
_entity_poly.pdbx_seq_one_letter_code
_entity_poly.pdbx_strand_id
1 'polypeptide(L)'
;MNAPVQIRKPEVAERLRELARLEGKSITDLVEEMVRERDARLVASREADIAERRRGVEEAVRRFNALPVVGPLLTDDDFYDDDGMPK
;
A
#
# COMPACT_ATOMS: atom_id res chain seq x y z
N MET A 1 -8.44 10.88 -27.88
CA MET A 1 -7.07 10.36 -28.09
C MET A 1 -6.17 11.07 -27.10
N ASN A 2 -5.53 10.32 -26.19
CA ASN A 2 -4.54 10.90 -25.27
C ASN A 2 -3.25 11.23 -26.03
N ALA A 3 -2.54 12.26 -25.59
CA ALA A 3 -1.28 12.67 -26.19
C ALA A 3 -0.23 11.53 -26.09
N PRO A 4 0.64 11.36 -27.11
CA PRO A 4 1.69 10.35 -27.07
C PRO A 4 2.67 10.63 -25.93
N VAL A 5 3.14 9.57 -25.27
CA VAL A 5 4.17 9.66 -24.24
C VAL A 5 5.50 10.00 -24.90
N GLN A 6 6.09 11.14 -24.53
CA GLN A 6 7.37 11.61 -25.08
C GLN A 6 8.51 11.41 -24.08
N ILE A 7 9.52 10.65 -24.50
CA ILE A 7 10.75 10.47 -23.73
C ILE A 7 11.73 11.57 -24.14
N ARG A 8 11.98 12.52 -23.24
CA ARG A 8 12.84 13.69 -23.51
C ARG A 8 14.34 13.39 -23.48
N LYS A 9 14.73 12.29 -22.85
CA LYS A 9 16.13 11.85 -22.71
C LYS A 9 16.49 10.85 -23.82
N PRO A 10 17.30 11.23 -24.81
CA PRO A 10 17.62 10.36 -25.95
C PRO A 10 18.20 9.01 -25.53
N GLU A 11 19.09 9.00 -24.53
CA GLU A 11 19.72 7.80 -24.00
C GLU A 11 18.71 6.79 -23.42
N VAL A 12 17.59 7.28 -22.86
CA VAL A 12 16.52 6.43 -22.35
C VAL A 12 15.72 5.81 -23.50
N ALA A 13 15.44 6.61 -24.54
CA ALA A 13 14.73 6.13 -25.72
C ALA A 13 15.54 5.06 -26.48
N GLU A 14 16.86 5.24 -26.63
CA GLU A 14 17.75 4.25 -27.25
C GLU A 14 17.80 2.95 -26.45
N ARG A 15 17.91 3.03 -25.12
CA ARG A 15 17.88 1.83 -24.27
C ARG A 15 16.57 1.06 -24.36
N LEU A 16 15.44 1.75 -24.43
CA LEU A 16 14.13 1.12 -24.60
C LEU A 16 14.01 0.45 -25.97
N ARG A 17 14.50 1.08 -27.04
CA ARG A 17 14.55 0.49 -28.37
C ARG A 17 15.38 -0.78 -28.40
N GLU A 18 16.57 -0.73 -27.83
CA GLU A 18 17.47 -1.87 -27.79
C GLU A 18 16.89 -3.03 -26.98
N LEU A 19 16.29 -2.74 -25.82
CA LEU A 19 15.61 -3.77 -25.01
C LEU A 19 14.44 -4.41 -25.77
N ALA A 20 13.60 -3.59 -26.42
CA ALA A 20 12.48 -4.09 -27.22
C ALA A 20 12.96 -4.98 -28.37
N ARG A 21 14.07 -4.60 -29.02
CA ARG A 21 14.71 -5.39 -30.08
C ARG A 21 15.23 -6.74 -29.56
N LEU A 22 15.90 -6.75 -28.40
CA LEU A 22 16.42 -7.97 -27.78
C LEU A 22 15.30 -8.93 -27.36
N GLU A 23 14.15 -8.41 -26.93
CA GLU A 23 12.98 -9.20 -26.56
C GLU A 23 12.07 -9.55 -27.75
N GLY A 24 12.32 -9.00 -28.93
CA GLY A 24 11.47 -9.20 -30.11
C GLY A 24 10.08 -8.57 -29.98
N LYS A 25 9.94 -7.52 -29.17
CA LYS A 25 8.67 -6.85 -28.86
C LYS A 25 8.63 -5.45 -29.47
N SER A 26 7.42 -4.88 -29.62
CA SER A 26 7.31 -3.44 -29.85
C SER A 26 7.64 -2.68 -28.58
N ILE A 27 8.03 -1.40 -28.70
CA ILE A 27 8.28 -0.54 -27.53
C ILE A 27 7.01 -0.42 -26.67
N THR A 28 5.85 -0.35 -27.31
CA THR A 28 4.56 -0.27 -26.61
C THR A 28 4.30 -1.51 -25.78
N ASP A 29 4.48 -2.71 -26.36
CA ASP A 29 4.25 -3.98 -25.64
C ASP A 29 5.25 -4.17 -24.50
N LEU A 30 6.52 -3.80 -24.72
CA LEU A 30 7.53 -3.80 -23.68
C LEU A 30 7.14 -2.90 -22.51
N VAL A 31 6.72 -1.66 -22.80
CA VAL A 31 6.31 -0.70 -21.77
C VAL A 31 5.05 -1.16 -21.05
N GLU A 32 4.07 -1.71 -21.75
CA GLU A 32 2.86 -2.27 -21.15
C GLU A 32 3.18 -3.39 -20.16
N GLU A 33 4.05 -4.32 -20.55
CA GLU A 33 4.49 -5.41 -19.67
C GLU A 33 5.26 -4.90 -18.46
N MET A 34 6.22 -3.99 -18.66
CA MET A 34 6.99 -3.37 -17.57
C MET A 34 6.08 -2.65 -16.56
N VAL A 35 5.08 -1.91 -17.05
CA VAL A 35 4.11 -1.21 -16.21
C VAL A 35 3.25 -2.22 -15.45
N ARG A 36 2.67 -3.21 -16.14
CA ARG A 36 1.85 -4.26 -15.52
C ARG A 36 2.58 -4.99 -14.41
N GLU A 37 3.84 -5.38 -14.64
CA GLU A 37 4.64 -6.01 -13.60
C GLU A 37 4.95 -5.07 -12.43
N ARG A 38 5.23 -3.79 -12.71
CA ARG A 38 5.52 -2.83 -11.66
C ARG A 38 4.29 -2.57 -10.80
N ASP A 39 3.13 -2.43 -11.41
CA ASP A 39 1.86 -2.27 -10.72
C ASP A 39 1.52 -3.49 -9.89
N ALA A 40 1.64 -4.69 -10.45
CA ALA A 40 1.41 -5.94 -9.71
C ALA A 40 2.30 -6.05 -8.46
N ARG A 41 3.59 -5.70 -8.58
CA ARG A 41 4.52 -5.68 -7.44
C ARG A 41 4.13 -4.64 -6.38
N LEU A 42 3.69 -3.45 -6.81
CA LEU A 42 3.28 -2.38 -5.89
C LEU A 42 1.98 -2.73 -5.15
N VAL A 43 1.00 -3.31 -5.86
CA VAL A 43 -0.24 -3.80 -5.27
C VAL A 43 0.05 -4.90 -4.26
N ALA A 44 0.80 -5.93 -4.66
CA ALA A 44 1.15 -7.04 -3.77
C ALA A 44 1.92 -6.56 -2.51
N SER A 45 2.86 -5.63 -2.67
CA SER A 45 3.59 -5.04 -1.53
C SER A 45 2.67 -4.29 -0.58
N ARG A 46 1.69 -3.56 -1.10
CA ARG A 46 0.73 -2.81 -0.29
C ARG A 46 -0.24 -3.74 0.44
N GLU A 47 -0.71 -4.78 -0.23
CA GLU A 47 -1.57 -5.80 0.38
C GLU A 47 -0.83 -6.56 1.49
N ALA A 48 0.44 -6.87 1.28
CA ALA A 48 1.28 -7.51 2.30
C ALA A 48 1.46 -6.63 3.56
N ASP A 49 1.75 -5.34 3.39
CA ASP A 49 1.84 -4.37 4.51
C ASP A 49 0.51 -4.26 5.27
N ILE A 50 -0.61 -4.15 4.54
CA ILE A 50 -1.95 -4.11 5.17
C ILE A 50 -2.21 -5.40 5.96
N ALA A 51 -1.91 -6.56 5.38
CA ALA A 51 -2.11 -7.85 6.03
C ALA A 51 -1.24 -7.99 7.29
N GLU A 52 0.00 -7.51 7.25
CA GLU A 52 0.90 -7.51 8.41
C GLU A 52 0.37 -6.62 9.54
N ARG A 53 -0.04 -5.38 9.22
CA ARG A 53 -0.66 -4.48 10.20
C ARG A 53 -1.92 -5.07 10.81
N ARG A 54 -2.76 -5.70 10.00
CA ARG A 54 -3.99 -6.36 10.49
C ARG A 54 -3.66 -7.48 11.48
N ARG A 55 -2.69 -8.34 11.16
CA ARG A 55 -2.23 -9.39 12.07
C ARG A 55 -1.75 -8.81 13.40
N GLY A 56 -0.98 -7.72 13.35
CA GLY A 56 -0.52 -7.03 14.57
C GLY A 56 -1.66 -6.49 15.43
N VAL A 57 -2.68 -5.89 14.81
CA VAL A 57 -3.88 -5.41 15.51
C VAL A 57 -4.66 -6.59 16.12
N GLU A 58 -4.89 -7.65 15.36
CA GLU A 58 -5.59 -8.85 15.84
C GLU A 58 -4.87 -9.52 17.01
N GLU A 59 -3.53 -9.57 16.98
CA GLU A 59 -2.72 -10.06 18.09
C GLU A 59 -2.86 -9.19 19.34
N ALA A 60 -2.78 -7.86 19.18
CA ALA A 60 -2.93 -6.91 20.28
C ALA A 60 -4.31 -7.01 20.94
N VAL A 61 -5.38 -7.06 20.13
CA VAL A 61 -6.76 -7.22 20.61
C VAL A 61 -6.93 -8.56 21.33
N ARG A 62 -6.41 -9.65 20.75
CA ARG A 62 -6.46 -10.98 21.38
C ARG A 62 -5.75 -10.99 22.74
N ARG A 63 -4.56 -10.38 22.81
CA ARG A 63 -3.80 -10.26 24.06
C ARG A 63 -4.55 -9.45 25.10
N PHE A 64 -5.14 -8.33 24.71
CA PHE A 64 -5.93 -7.48 25.60
C PHE A 64 -7.18 -8.21 26.12
N ASN A 65 -7.93 -8.85 25.23
CA ASN A 65 -9.14 -9.61 25.59
C ASN A 65 -8.87 -10.84 26.46
N ALA A 66 -7.63 -11.35 26.47
CA ALA A 66 -7.22 -12.44 27.34
C ALA A 66 -6.85 -11.98 28.76
N LEU A 67 -6.76 -10.67 29.02
CA LEU A 67 -6.46 -10.15 30.35
C LEU A 67 -7.66 -10.34 31.30
N PRO A 68 -7.40 -10.67 32.58
CA PRO A 68 -8.47 -10.70 33.57
C PRO A 68 -9.03 -9.30 33.81
N VAL A 69 -10.35 -9.19 33.93
CA VAL A 69 -11.03 -7.95 34.28
C VAL A 69 -10.87 -7.72 35.78
N VAL A 70 -10.12 -6.68 36.17
CA VAL A 70 -9.77 -6.37 37.56
C VAL A 70 -10.65 -5.29 38.21
N GLY A 71 -11.64 -4.76 37.47
CA GLY A 71 -12.54 -3.70 37.96
C GLY A 71 -13.71 -3.47 37.00
N PRO A 72 -14.64 -2.56 37.34
CA PRO A 72 -15.72 -2.18 36.44
C PRO A 72 -15.17 -1.55 35.15
N LEU A 73 -15.86 -1.78 34.04
CA LEU A 73 -15.58 -1.08 32.79
C LEU A 73 -16.03 0.36 32.94
N LEU A 74 -15.08 1.29 32.80
CA LEU A 74 -15.35 2.71 32.83
C LEU A 74 -15.79 3.20 31.46
N THR A 75 -16.72 4.14 31.43
CA THR A 75 -17.19 4.83 30.23
C THR A 75 -16.60 6.24 30.16
N ASP A 76 -16.84 6.94 29.05
CA ASP A 76 -16.43 8.33 28.91
C ASP A 76 -17.02 9.22 30.02
N ASP A 77 -18.23 8.91 30.52
CA ASP A 77 -18.88 9.64 31.62
C ASP A 77 -18.09 9.55 32.94
N ASP A 78 -17.27 8.51 33.13
CA ASP A 78 -16.41 8.36 34.30
C ASP A 78 -15.17 9.27 34.23
N PHE A 79 -14.79 9.74 33.03
CA PHE A 79 -13.57 10.53 32.80
C PHE A 79 -13.83 11.97 32.38
N TYR A 80 -14.95 12.23 31.71
CA TYR A 80 -15.26 13.51 31.10
C TYR A 80 -16.58 14.09 31.63
N ASP A 81 -16.67 15.41 31.69
CA ASP A 81 -17.91 16.14 31.94
C ASP A 81 -18.76 16.29 30.67
N ASP A 82 -19.94 16.90 30.81
CA ASP A 82 -20.91 17.05 29.73
C ASP A 82 -20.37 17.91 28.57
N ASP A 83 -19.33 18.72 28.81
CA ASP A 83 -18.63 19.52 27.82
C ASP A 83 -17.44 18.78 27.19
N GLY A 84 -17.19 17.52 27.60
CA GLY A 84 -16.10 16.67 27.13
C GLY A 84 -14.74 17.01 27.75
N MET A 85 -14.72 17.78 28.84
CA MET A 85 -13.50 18.15 29.56
C MET A 85 -13.18 17.11 30.64
N PRO A 86 -11.88 16.86 30.94
CA PRO A 86 -11.52 15.95 32.02
C PRO A 86 -12.05 16.46 33.37
N LYS A 87 -12.69 15.56 34.14
CA LYS A 87 -13.13 15.82 35.51
C LYS A 87 -11.97 15.90 36.51
#